data_AF-A0A7S4DAB1-F1
#
_entry.id   AF-A0A7S4DAB1-F1
#
_cell.length_a   1.000
_cell.length_b   1.000
_cell.length_c   1.000
_cell.angle_alpha   90.00
_cell.angle_beta   90.00
_cell.angle_gamma   90.00
#
_symmetry.space_group_name_H-M   'P 1'
#
loop_
_entity.id
_entity.type
_entity.pdbx_description
1 polymer ?
#
loop_
_entity_poly.entity_id
_entity_poly.type
_entity_poly.pdbx_seq_one_letter_code
_entity_poly.pdbx_strand_id
1 'polypeptide(L)'
;MKIFEDVERAERQRDIEIACRILPVQLRSYLESFKSFKDLLKFRIMRDYNTCMHNDEDLMPEDTDEEVLPCIEEKIFLLACLLLMDFVASVDDSDDLAKGALSSYVSHIRLIPMIVEICFVNMQEKQLNKFKVPNLSAMVVSEMDLAAEDSKDMMPFCMKVFYQTVEAFPALVRHWWSHDCRRGLNGRVSRFTEEHVGPMIMQREIDKIREAEANGKWGDTSEMTVRGSKVSREVTATYMKDECSLEVVIKVPASYPLANVEVNCTRRLGVAEGRWRRWVLQIVTLLGTQDGSVLDAVLLWKQNVDREFEGVDPCPICFSILYPKDHALPTLPCKTCQNKFHSACLYKWFHTSRKNKCPLCQQPF
;
A
#
# COMPACT_ATOMS: atom_id res chain seq x y z
N MET A 1 -5.93 23.01 14.58
CA MET A 1 -5.34 21.70 14.93
C MET A 1 -6.39 20.78 15.54
N LYS A 2 -6.95 21.11 16.71
CA LYS A 2 -7.99 20.29 17.39
C LYS A 2 -9.20 19.90 16.52
N ILE A 3 -9.80 20.84 15.78
CA ILE A 3 -10.93 20.54 14.87
C ILE A 3 -10.55 19.53 13.77
N PHE A 4 -9.33 19.61 13.25
CA PHE A 4 -8.87 18.68 12.21
C PHE A 4 -8.63 17.28 12.78
N GLU A 5 -8.03 17.18 13.96
CA GLU A 5 -7.86 15.91 14.68
C GLU A 5 -9.21 15.27 15.02
N ASP A 6 -10.20 16.08 15.42
CA ASP A 6 -11.55 15.63 15.73
C ASP A 6 -12.28 15.14 14.45
N VAL A 7 -12.13 15.82 13.32
CA VAL A 7 -12.68 15.39 12.02
C VAL A 7 -12.05 14.08 11.57
N GLU A 8 -10.73 13.97 11.58
CA GLU A 8 -10.05 12.72 11.22
C GLU A 8 -10.42 11.56 12.15
N ARG A 9 -10.61 11.84 13.44
CA ARG A 9 -11.07 10.82 14.40
C ARG A 9 -12.49 10.37 14.09
N ALA A 10 -13.39 11.29 13.75
CA ALA A 10 -14.76 10.96 13.37
C ALA A 10 -14.83 10.18 12.05
N GLU A 11 -13.99 10.55 11.06
CA GLU A 11 -13.84 9.80 9.81
C GLU A 11 -13.35 8.38 10.08
N ARG A 12 -12.27 8.22 10.86
CA ARG A 12 -11.76 6.88 11.26
C ARG A 12 -12.82 6.05 11.98
N GLN A 13 -13.60 6.65 12.88
CA GLN A 13 -14.65 5.92 13.61
C GLN A 13 -15.77 5.46 12.67
N ARG A 14 -16.18 6.32 11.72
CA ARG A 14 -17.16 5.97 10.69
C ARG A 14 -16.66 4.81 9.82
N ASP A 15 -15.42 4.88 9.39
CA ASP A 15 -14.78 3.84 8.58
C ASP A 15 -14.76 2.48 9.31
N ILE A 16 -14.43 2.48 10.60
CA ILE A 16 -14.49 1.27 11.45
C ILE A 16 -15.92 0.72 11.51
N GLU A 17 -16.94 1.57 11.67
CA GLU A 17 -18.34 1.15 11.68
C GLU A 17 -18.77 0.55 10.34
N ILE A 18 -18.31 1.11 9.22
CA ILE A 18 -18.56 0.58 7.87
C ILE A 18 -17.91 -0.80 7.71
N ALA A 19 -16.63 -0.93 8.08
CA ALA A 19 -15.92 -2.22 8.06
C ALA A 19 -16.66 -3.27 8.90
N CYS A 20 -17.15 -2.86 10.06
CA CYS A 20 -17.99 -3.66 10.95
C CYS A 20 -19.39 -3.98 10.37
N ARG A 21 -19.80 -3.46 9.23
CA ARG A 21 -21.05 -3.90 8.58
C ARG A 21 -20.77 -4.87 7.44
N ILE A 22 -19.66 -4.66 6.73
CA ILE A 22 -19.30 -5.45 5.55
C ILE A 22 -18.54 -6.74 5.89
N LEU A 23 -17.73 -6.74 6.95
CA LEU A 23 -16.94 -7.91 7.34
C LEU A 23 -17.83 -9.02 7.94
N PRO A 24 -17.62 -10.29 7.56
CA PRO A 24 -18.28 -11.42 8.20
C PRO A 24 -18.12 -11.40 9.72
N VAL A 25 -19.22 -11.56 10.46
CA VAL A 25 -19.25 -11.46 11.93
C VAL A 25 -18.28 -12.44 12.58
N GLN A 26 -18.22 -13.67 12.09
CA GLN A 26 -17.30 -14.69 12.60
C GLN A 26 -15.84 -14.29 12.42
N LEU A 27 -15.46 -13.85 11.23
CA LEU A 27 -14.08 -13.44 10.93
C LEU A 27 -13.61 -12.30 11.85
N ARG A 28 -14.49 -11.32 12.06
CA ARG A 28 -14.21 -10.21 12.98
C ARG A 28 -14.02 -10.66 14.41
N SER A 29 -14.91 -11.51 14.90
CA SER A 29 -14.81 -12.10 16.25
C SER A 29 -13.47 -12.82 16.44
N TYR A 30 -13.04 -13.60 15.44
CA TYR A 30 -11.72 -14.23 15.46
C TYR A 30 -10.61 -13.17 15.56
N LEU A 31 -10.53 -12.22 14.63
CA LEU A 31 -9.47 -11.20 14.60
C LEU A 31 -9.41 -10.35 15.89
N GLU A 32 -10.55 -10.00 16.47
CA GLU A 32 -10.62 -9.25 17.73
C GLU A 32 -10.19 -10.09 18.93
N SER A 33 -10.52 -11.39 18.96
CA SER A 33 -10.12 -12.28 20.07
C SER A 33 -8.60 -12.43 20.19
N PHE A 34 -7.88 -12.38 19.07
CA PHE A 34 -6.41 -12.44 19.04
C PHE A 34 -5.74 -11.18 19.61
N LYS A 35 -6.44 -10.04 19.65
CA LYS A 35 -5.95 -8.83 20.31
C LYS A 35 -5.71 -9.06 21.80
N SER A 36 -6.59 -9.82 22.45
CA SER A 36 -6.47 -10.24 23.86
C SER A 36 -5.38 -11.30 24.05
N PHE A 37 -5.11 -12.11 23.02
CA PHE A 37 -4.07 -13.15 23.01
C PHE A 37 -2.66 -12.60 22.78
N LYS A 38 -2.53 -11.40 22.19
CA LYS A 38 -1.25 -10.72 21.92
C LYS A 38 -0.37 -10.58 23.16
N ASP A 39 -0.96 -10.37 24.33
CA ASP A 39 -0.20 -10.24 25.57
C ASP A 39 0.36 -11.59 26.06
N LEU A 40 -0.29 -12.71 25.75
CA LEU A 40 0.23 -14.07 25.98
C LEU A 40 1.34 -14.43 24.98
N LEU A 41 1.17 -14.05 23.70
CA LEU A 41 2.21 -14.22 22.68
C LEU A 41 3.48 -13.43 22.98
N LYS A 42 3.38 -12.21 23.55
CA LYS A 42 4.55 -11.43 23.95
C LYS A 42 5.48 -12.19 24.90
N PHE A 43 4.95 -13.00 25.83
CA PHE A 43 5.78 -13.79 26.74
C PHE A 43 6.57 -14.87 26.01
N ARG A 44 5.95 -15.57 25.07
CA ARG A 44 6.62 -16.57 24.22
C ARG A 44 7.65 -15.93 23.29
N ILE A 45 7.27 -14.84 22.62
CA ILE A 45 8.14 -14.10 21.69
C ILE A 45 9.34 -13.49 22.43
N MET A 46 9.16 -12.93 23.64
CA MET A 46 10.27 -12.44 24.46
C MET A 46 11.19 -13.57 24.91
N ARG A 47 10.64 -14.73 25.27
CA ARG A 47 11.42 -15.93 25.61
C ARG A 47 12.30 -16.35 24.44
N ASP A 48 11.72 -16.53 23.26
CA ASP A 48 12.44 -17.01 22.07
C ASP A 48 13.41 -15.94 21.49
N TYR A 49 13.10 -14.65 21.66
CA TYR A 49 13.99 -13.54 21.32
C TYR A 49 15.23 -13.49 22.22
N ASN A 50 15.08 -13.70 23.53
CA ASN A 50 16.21 -13.75 24.47
C ASN A 50 17.12 -14.96 24.21
N THR A 51 16.57 -16.11 23.80
CA THR A 51 17.35 -17.28 23.40
C THR A 51 18.18 -17.03 22.13
N CYS A 52 17.67 -16.22 21.20
CA CYS A 52 18.37 -15.90 19.96
C CYS A 52 19.48 -14.84 20.13
N MET A 53 19.34 -13.96 21.13
CA MET A 53 20.31 -12.88 21.44
C MET A 53 21.40 -13.30 22.45
N HIS A 54 21.28 -14.45 23.11
CA HIS A 54 22.25 -14.94 24.12
C HIS A 54 23.20 -16.04 23.61
N ASN A 55 23.30 -16.23 22.29
CA ASN A 55 24.28 -17.14 21.68
C ASN A 55 25.59 -16.42 21.26
N ASP A 56 25.97 -15.36 21.98
CA ASP A 56 27.34 -14.86 21.98
C ASP A 56 28.07 -15.42 23.22
N GLU A 57 28.88 -16.45 22.96
CA GLU A 57 30.00 -16.99 23.77
C GLU A 57 29.70 -17.56 25.19
N ASP A 58 29.96 -18.88 25.32
CA ASP A 58 30.28 -19.61 26.56
C ASP A 58 29.18 -20.05 27.56
N LEU A 59 28.05 -20.56 27.06
CA LEU A 59 27.35 -21.69 27.73
C LEU A 59 26.70 -22.58 26.68
N MET A 60 27.21 -23.81 26.52
CA MET A 60 26.56 -24.86 25.76
C MET A 60 25.15 -25.08 26.32
N PRO A 61 24.06 -24.81 25.58
CA PRO A 61 22.77 -25.33 25.95
C PRO A 61 22.87 -26.85 25.81
N GLU A 62 22.51 -27.60 26.86
CA GLU A 62 22.22 -29.02 26.69
C GLU A 62 21.23 -29.15 25.54
N ASP A 63 21.55 -30.02 24.57
CA ASP A 63 20.70 -30.38 23.43
C ASP A 63 19.34 -30.91 23.94
N THR A 64 18.43 -30.02 24.26
CA THR A 64 17.00 -30.31 24.25
C THR A 64 16.48 -29.78 22.93
N ASP A 65 16.41 -30.67 21.94
CA ASP A 65 15.62 -30.53 20.70
C ASP A 65 14.12 -30.44 21.03
N GLU A 66 13.70 -29.54 21.93
CA GLU A 66 12.32 -29.11 22.00
C GLU A 66 12.06 -28.17 20.82
N GLU A 67 11.83 -28.78 19.65
CA GLU A 67 11.18 -28.11 18.53
C GLU A 67 9.85 -27.53 19.04
N VAL A 68 9.85 -26.22 19.30
CA VAL A 68 8.69 -25.49 19.79
C VAL A 68 7.59 -25.54 18.73
N LEU A 69 6.65 -26.49 18.87
CA LEU A 69 5.51 -26.63 17.95
C LEU A 69 4.69 -25.33 17.90
N PRO A 70 4.22 -24.92 16.71
CA PRO A 70 3.34 -23.77 16.59
C PRO A 70 2.03 -24.04 17.31
N CYS A 71 1.53 -23.04 18.06
CA CYS A 71 0.28 -23.18 18.80
C CYS A 71 -0.90 -23.28 17.81
N ILE A 72 -1.93 -24.07 18.13
CA ILE A 72 -3.15 -24.17 17.32
C ILE A 72 -3.75 -22.77 17.06
N GLU A 73 -3.64 -21.88 18.04
CA GLU A 73 -4.07 -20.48 17.98
C GLU A 73 -3.32 -19.68 16.90
N GLU A 74 -2.03 -19.91 16.67
CA GLU A 74 -1.27 -19.24 15.62
C GLU A 74 -1.73 -19.68 14.24
N LYS A 75 -2.01 -20.97 14.05
CA LYS A 75 -2.61 -21.51 12.82
C LYS A 75 -3.97 -20.87 12.55
N ILE A 76 -4.86 -20.87 13.53
CA ILE A 76 -6.19 -20.26 13.41
C ILE A 76 -6.06 -18.76 13.08
N PHE A 77 -5.13 -18.05 13.71
CA PHE A 77 -4.88 -16.64 13.41
C PHE A 77 -4.43 -16.41 11.96
N LEU A 78 -3.45 -17.17 11.47
CA LEU A 78 -2.96 -17.05 10.10
C LEU A 78 -4.06 -17.38 9.09
N LEU A 79 -4.89 -18.37 9.34
CA LEU A 79 -6.06 -18.70 8.51
C LEU A 79 -7.09 -17.58 8.49
N ALA A 80 -7.40 -16.97 9.65
CA ALA A 80 -8.26 -15.80 9.71
C ALA A 80 -7.67 -14.63 8.90
N CYS A 81 -6.34 -14.45 8.92
CA CYS A 81 -5.69 -13.45 8.08
C CYS A 81 -5.84 -13.77 6.59
N LEU A 82 -5.64 -15.02 6.14
CA LEU A 82 -5.86 -15.41 4.74
C LEU A 82 -7.30 -15.13 4.30
N LEU A 83 -8.29 -15.51 5.10
CA LEU A 83 -9.71 -15.23 4.82
C LEU A 83 -10.01 -13.73 4.73
N LEU A 84 -9.37 -12.90 5.57
CA LEU A 84 -9.46 -11.45 5.46
C LEU A 84 -8.87 -10.95 4.15
N MET A 85 -7.70 -11.44 3.74
CA MET A 85 -7.05 -11.01 2.48
C MET A 85 -7.88 -11.42 1.26
N ASP A 86 -8.45 -12.62 1.27
CA ASP A 86 -9.34 -13.09 0.21
C ASP A 86 -10.63 -12.26 0.15
N PHE A 87 -11.20 -11.90 1.31
CA PHE A 87 -12.33 -10.98 1.37
C PHE A 87 -11.97 -9.61 0.80
N VAL A 88 -10.84 -9.03 1.20
CA VAL A 88 -10.36 -7.73 0.69
C VAL A 88 -10.15 -7.77 -0.82
N ALA A 89 -9.57 -8.85 -1.34
CA ALA A 89 -9.37 -9.04 -2.78
C ALA A 89 -10.68 -9.24 -3.56
N SER A 90 -11.77 -9.65 -2.89
CA SER A 90 -13.11 -9.79 -3.49
C SER A 90 -13.92 -8.48 -3.54
N VAL A 91 -13.49 -7.45 -2.78
CA VAL A 91 -14.13 -6.13 -2.83
C VAL A 91 -13.84 -5.48 -4.17
N ASP A 92 -14.87 -4.91 -4.79
CA ASP A 92 -14.77 -4.22 -6.08
C ASP A 92 -13.63 -3.19 -6.04
N ASP A 93 -12.79 -3.20 -7.08
CA ASP A 93 -11.65 -2.32 -7.14
C ASP A 93 -12.04 -0.83 -7.12
N SER A 94 -13.27 -0.52 -7.54
CA SER A 94 -13.86 0.82 -7.56
C SER A 94 -14.53 1.27 -6.24
N ASP A 95 -14.69 0.37 -5.25
CA ASP A 95 -15.27 0.71 -3.95
C ASP A 95 -14.21 1.24 -2.97
N ASP A 96 -13.76 2.47 -3.21
CA ASP A 96 -12.79 3.18 -2.36
C ASP A 96 -13.26 3.32 -0.90
N LEU A 97 -14.59 3.40 -0.68
CA LEU A 97 -15.16 3.53 0.65
C LEU A 97 -14.99 2.23 1.44
N ALA A 98 -15.30 1.08 0.84
CA ALA A 98 -15.11 -0.22 1.48
C ALA A 98 -13.62 -0.51 1.73
N LYS A 99 -12.74 -0.23 0.76
CA LYS A 99 -11.29 -0.40 0.92
C LYS A 99 -10.72 0.48 2.03
N GLY A 100 -11.09 1.76 2.04
CA GLY A 100 -10.72 2.70 3.11
C GLY A 100 -11.20 2.24 4.49
N ALA A 101 -12.46 1.77 4.56
CA ALA A 101 -13.03 1.22 5.78
C ALA A 101 -12.24 0.02 6.31
N LEU A 102 -11.89 -0.94 5.43
CA LEU A 102 -11.11 -2.12 5.79
C LEU A 102 -9.70 -1.74 6.26
N SER A 103 -9.02 -0.83 5.58
CA SER A 103 -7.69 -0.33 5.98
C SER A 103 -7.75 0.34 7.37
N SER A 104 -8.77 1.17 7.62
CA SER A 104 -9.03 1.79 8.92
C SER A 104 -9.28 0.75 10.02
N TYR A 105 -10.04 -0.32 9.73
CA TYR A 105 -10.29 -1.41 10.68
C TYR A 105 -9.01 -2.20 11.01
N VAL A 106 -8.25 -2.62 9.99
CA VAL A 106 -6.97 -3.35 10.14
C VAL A 106 -5.96 -2.55 10.96
N SER A 107 -5.91 -1.24 10.71
CA SER A 107 -5.11 -0.29 11.49
C SER A 107 -5.59 -0.21 12.95
N HIS A 108 -6.90 -0.08 13.18
CA HIS A 108 -7.51 0.02 14.52
C HIS A 108 -7.19 -1.18 15.41
N ILE A 109 -7.27 -2.40 14.86
CA ILE A 109 -6.96 -3.63 15.62
C ILE A 109 -5.45 -3.92 15.71
N ARG A 110 -4.59 -3.09 15.08
CA ARG A 110 -3.14 -3.27 14.98
C ARG A 110 -2.74 -4.64 14.43
N LEU A 111 -3.39 -5.06 13.34
CA LEU A 111 -3.21 -6.39 12.76
C LEU A 111 -1.82 -6.59 12.14
N ILE A 112 -1.30 -5.61 11.41
CA ILE A 112 0.00 -5.72 10.70
C ILE A 112 1.15 -6.11 11.65
N PRO A 113 1.36 -5.44 12.80
CA PRO A 113 2.35 -5.91 13.77
C PRO A 113 2.18 -7.36 14.21
N MET A 114 0.94 -7.82 14.43
CA MET A 114 0.67 -9.20 14.87
C MET A 114 1.01 -10.21 13.79
N ILE A 115 0.61 -9.93 12.54
CA ILE A 115 0.96 -10.75 11.37
C ILE A 115 2.47 -10.88 11.26
N VAL A 116 3.20 -9.76 11.26
CA VAL A 116 4.65 -9.79 11.06
C VAL A 116 5.35 -10.51 12.21
N GLU A 117 4.97 -10.26 13.46
CA GLU A 117 5.55 -10.94 14.62
C GLU A 117 5.36 -12.45 14.54
N ILE A 118 4.14 -12.93 14.29
CA ILE A 118 3.85 -14.38 14.19
C ILE A 118 4.55 -15.01 12.98
N CYS A 119 4.50 -14.36 11.82
CA CYS A 119 5.10 -14.89 10.60
C CYS A 119 6.62 -15.02 10.74
N PHE A 120 7.31 -13.97 11.21
CA PHE A 120 8.77 -13.96 11.28
C PHE A 120 9.32 -14.68 12.51
N VAL A 121 8.51 -15.00 13.52
CA VAL A 121 8.93 -15.98 14.55
C VAL A 121 8.94 -17.39 13.97
N ASN A 122 7.94 -17.75 13.17
CA ASN A 122 7.80 -19.07 12.57
C ASN A 122 8.65 -19.29 11.29
N MET A 123 9.06 -18.24 10.59
CA MET A 123 9.96 -18.33 9.43
C MET A 123 11.44 -18.29 9.83
N GLN A 124 11.98 -19.37 10.42
CA GLN A 124 13.39 -19.40 10.85
C GLN A 124 14.39 -19.20 9.67
N GLU A 125 15.42 -18.39 9.88
CA GLU A 125 16.34 -17.95 8.82
C GLU A 125 17.21 -19.07 8.24
N LYS A 126 17.57 -20.06 9.06
CA LYS A 126 18.33 -21.25 8.63
C LYS A 126 17.56 -22.10 7.60
N GLN A 127 16.23 -22.05 7.61
CA GLN A 127 15.36 -22.79 6.71
C GLN A 127 15.03 -21.99 5.45
N LEU A 128 14.91 -20.66 5.53
CA LEU A 128 14.64 -19.80 4.36
C LEU A 128 15.65 -19.98 3.22
N ASN A 129 16.94 -20.12 3.52
CA ASN A 129 17.97 -20.34 2.48
C ASN A 129 17.91 -21.74 1.83
N LYS A 130 17.23 -22.71 2.46
CA LYS A 130 17.10 -24.10 1.97
C LYS A 130 15.71 -24.37 1.38
N PHE A 131 14.72 -23.56 1.74
CA PHE A 131 13.34 -23.74 1.34
C PHE A 131 13.13 -23.20 -0.07
N LYS A 132 12.70 -24.06 -0.99
CA LYS A 132 12.29 -23.62 -2.32
C LYS A 132 10.95 -22.91 -2.19
N VAL A 133 11.00 -21.58 -2.17
CA VAL A 133 9.81 -20.73 -2.08
C VAL A 133 8.83 -21.11 -3.20
N PRO A 134 7.62 -21.61 -2.86
CA PRO A 134 6.61 -21.91 -3.85
C PRO A 134 6.13 -20.61 -4.51
N ASN A 135 5.42 -20.73 -5.62
CA ASN A 135 4.76 -19.56 -6.19
C ASN A 135 3.62 -19.12 -5.26
N LEU A 136 3.89 -18.17 -4.37
CA LEU A 136 2.95 -17.73 -3.33
C LEU A 136 1.68 -17.14 -3.94
N SER A 137 1.73 -16.55 -5.15
CA SER A 137 0.53 -16.04 -5.81
C SER A 137 -0.40 -17.15 -6.28
N ALA A 138 0.13 -18.30 -6.71
CA ALA A 138 -0.64 -19.45 -7.19
C ALA A 138 -1.06 -20.43 -6.08
N MET A 139 -0.56 -20.25 -4.86
CA MET A 139 -0.87 -21.13 -3.73
C MET A 139 -2.31 -20.94 -3.25
N VAL A 140 -3.12 -22.00 -3.31
CA VAL A 140 -4.55 -21.97 -2.93
C VAL A 140 -4.71 -22.35 -1.46
N VAL A 141 -5.51 -21.57 -0.73
CA VAL A 141 -5.76 -21.78 0.72
C VAL A 141 -6.39 -23.15 1.01
N SER A 142 -7.18 -23.70 0.08
CA SER A 142 -7.79 -25.03 0.22
C SER A 142 -6.80 -26.20 0.05
N GLU A 143 -5.63 -25.95 -0.56
CA GLU A 143 -4.55 -26.94 -0.70
C GLU A 143 -3.56 -26.89 0.48
N MET A 144 -3.66 -25.85 1.31
CA MET A 144 -2.96 -25.80 2.58
C MET A 144 -3.70 -26.71 3.56
N ASP A 145 -3.00 -27.70 4.10
CA ASP A 145 -3.57 -28.81 4.87
C ASP A 145 -4.21 -28.31 6.20
N LEU A 146 -5.45 -27.83 6.12
CA LEU A 146 -6.27 -27.35 7.24
C LEU A 146 -6.52 -28.45 8.28
N ALA A 147 -6.36 -29.71 7.89
CA ALA A 147 -6.67 -30.90 8.67
C ALA A 147 -5.45 -31.59 9.28
N ALA A 148 -4.23 -31.16 8.94
CA ALA A 148 -3.03 -31.74 9.51
C ALA A 148 -2.75 -31.10 10.87
N GLU A 149 -3.39 -31.62 11.92
CA GLU A 149 -2.98 -31.42 13.31
C GLU A 149 -1.46 -31.63 13.48
N ASP A 150 -0.86 -32.48 12.62
CA ASP A 150 0.55 -32.86 12.58
C ASP A 150 1.45 -32.04 11.64
N SER A 151 0.93 -31.10 10.81
CA SER A 151 1.79 -30.28 9.94
C SER A 151 2.56 -29.28 10.81
N LYS A 152 3.80 -29.63 11.14
CA LYS A 152 4.73 -28.79 11.90
C LYS A 152 5.18 -27.55 11.12
N ASP A 153 5.08 -27.56 9.79
CA ASP A 153 5.69 -26.53 8.95
C ASP A 153 4.72 -25.35 8.70
N MET A 154 4.89 -24.30 9.51
CA MET A 154 4.17 -23.02 9.38
C MET A 154 4.74 -22.12 8.29
N MET A 155 5.92 -22.43 7.77
CA MET A 155 6.63 -21.55 6.86
C MET A 155 5.79 -21.18 5.63
N PRO A 156 5.15 -22.12 4.90
CA PRO A 156 4.33 -21.75 3.74
C PRO A 156 3.17 -20.83 4.08
N PHE A 157 2.52 -21.04 5.23
CA PHE A 157 1.42 -20.20 5.72
C PHE A 157 1.92 -18.78 6.02
N CYS A 158 3.01 -18.66 6.77
CA CYS A 158 3.59 -17.37 7.12
C CYS A 158 4.05 -16.59 5.88
N MET A 159 4.67 -17.27 4.92
CA MET A 159 5.11 -16.65 3.67
C MET A 159 3.91 -16.14 2.84
N LYS A 160 2.86 -16.95 2.70
CA LYS A 160 1.65 -16.57 1.98
C LYS A 160 0.91 -15.43 2.67
N VAL A 161 0.70 -15.52 3.98
CA VAL A 161 0.03 -14.46 4.77
C VAL A 161 0.81 -13.16 4.65
N PHE A 162 2.12 -13.16 4.82
CA PHE A 162 2.92 -11.95 4.70
C PHE A 162 2.86 -11.37 3.27
N TYR A 163 2.98 -12.22 2.24
CA TYR A 163 2.83 -11.80 0.84
C TYR A 163 1.47 -11.13 0.59
N GLN A 164 0.36 -11.79 0.96
CA GLN A 164 -0.98 -11.22 0.76
C GLN A 164 -1.23 -9.97 1.61
N THR A 165 -0.60 -9.88 2.78
CA THR A 165 -0.65 -8.66 3.62
C THR A 165 0.00 -7.48 2.92
N VAL A 166 1.19 -7.69 2.34
CA VAL A 166 1.90 -6.68 1.55
C VAL A 166 1.09 -6.24 0.35
N GLU A 167 0.40 -7.18 -0.28
CA GLU A 167 -0.41 -6.96 -1.47
C GLU A 167 -1.71 -6.22 -1.18
N ALA A 168 -2.41 -6.59 -0.10
CA ALA A 168 -3.70 -5.99 0.27
C ALA A 168 -3.57 -4.66 1.02
N PHE A 169 -2.50 -4.49 1.82
CA PHE A 169 -2.32 -3.33 2.68
C PHE A 169 -0.90 -2.72 2.61
N PRO A 170 -0.40 -2.37 1.42
CA PRO A 170 0.96 -1.86 1.27
C PRO A 170 1.21 -0.58 2.08
N ALA A 171 0.21 0.32 2.23
CA ALA A 171 0.36 1.53 3.04
C ALA A 171 0.50 1.23 4.54
N LEU A 172 -0.27 0.27 5.06
CA LEU A 172 -0.16 -0.13 6.47
C LEU A 172 1.14 -0.86 6.76
N VAL A 173 1.64 -1.66 5.81
CA VAL A 173 2.97 -2.28 5.92
C VAL A 173 4.08 -1.23 5.94
N ARG A 174 4.01 -0.21 5.08
CA ARG A 174 4.95 0.94 5.11
C ARG A 174 4.91 1.70 6.43
N HIS A 175 3.70 1.96 6.93
CA HIS A 175 3.51 2.64 8.20
C HIS A 175 4.13 1.83 9.35
N TRP A 176 3.85 0.53 9.42
CA TRP A 176 4.47 -0.36 10.39
C TRP A 176 5.99 -0.39 10.25
N TRP A 177 6.52 -0.52 9.03
CA TRP A 177 7.96 -0.53 8.77
C TRP A 177 8.67 0.72 9.30
N SER A 178 8.05 1.88 9.07
CA SER A 178 8.65 3.18 9.41
C SER A 178 8.54 3.56 10.89
N HIS A 179 7.52 3.06 11.60
CA HIS A 179 7.19 3.54 12.94
C HIS A 179 7.19 2.45 14.03
N ASP A 180 6.84 1.22 13.68
CA ASP A 180 6.60 0.12 14.64
C ASP A 180 7.59 -1.05 14.48
N CYS A 181 8.38 -1.10 13.40
CA CYS A 181 9.28 -2.21 13.14
C CYS A 181 10.43 -2.28 14.16
N ARG A 182 10.58 -3.43 14.80
CA ARG A 182 11.66 -3.68 15.76
C ARG A 182 12.98 -3.86 15.01
N ARG A 183 14.07 -3.29 15.55
CA ARG A 183 15.42 -3.37 14.94
C ARG A 183 15.85 -4.81 14.62
N GLY A 184 15.57 -5.76 15.52
CA GLY A 184 15.93 -7.18 15.32
C GLY A 184 15.15 -7.90 14.22
N LEU A 185 13.99 -7.37 13.79
CA LEU A 185 13.19 -7.95 12.70
C LEU A 185 13.50 -7.29 11.35
N ASN A 186 13.99 -6.05 11.36
CA ASN A 186 14.16 -5.22 10.17
C ASN A 186 14.94 -5.93 9.05
N GLY A 187 16.14 -6.45 9.35
CA GLY A 187 16.98 -7.12 8.33
C GLY A 187 16.31 -8.34 7.72
N ARG A 188 15.69 -9.19 8.54
CA ARG A 188 14.99 -10.41 8.08
C ARG A 188 13.78 -10.09 7.21
N VAL A 189 13.01 -9.08 7.60
CA VAL A 189 11.82 -8.64 6.86
C VAL A 189 12.23 -8.02 5.52
N SER A 190 13.23 -7.13 5.49
CA SER A 190 13.75 -6.53 4.25
C SER A 190 14.23 -7.59 3.28
N ARG A 191 15.09 -8.50 3.76
CA ARG A 191 15.65 -9.57 2.94
C ARG A 191 14.59 -10.49 2.36
N PHE A 192 13.66 -10.98 3.19
CA PHE A 192 12.54 -11.80 2.72
C PHE A 192 11.69 -11.07 1.68
N THR A 193 11.49 -9.77 1.88
CA THR A 193 10.71 -8.95 0.95
C THR A 193 11.44 -8.80 -0.38
N GLU A 194 12.74 -8.52 -0.36
CA GLU A 194 13.57 -8.37 -1.57
C GLU A 194 13.68 -9.65 -2.39
N GLU A 195 13.90 -10.78 -1.72
CA GLU A 195 14.16 -12.07 -2.37
C GLU A 195 12.88 -12.76 -2.88
N HIS A 196 11.75 -12.57 -2.20
CA HIS A 196 10.55 -13.38 -2.45
C HIS A 196 9.28 -12.57 -2.77
N VAL A 197 8.99 -11.52 -2.00
CA VAL A 197 7.75 -10.75 -2.17
C VAL A 197 7.88 -9.75 -3.33
N GLY A 198 8.97 -9.00 -3.38
CA GLY A 198 9.24 -7.94 -4.33
C GLY A 198 9.20 -8.39 -5.79
N PRO A 199 9.75 -9.55 -6.18
CA PRO A 199 9.60 -10.08 -7.54
C PRO A 199 8.15 -10.39 -7.92
N MET A 200 7.36 -10.94 -6.98
CA MET A 200 5.95 -11.28 -7.21
C MET A 200 5.07 -10.03 -7.31
N ILE A 201 5.31 -9.02 -6.46
CA ILE A 201 4.61 -7.73 -6.56
C ILE A 201 4.95 -7.05 -7.90
N MET A 202 6.24 -7.02 -8.29
CA MET A 202 6.64 -6.44 -9.59
C MET A 202 5.98 -7.17 -10.76
N GLN A 203 5.90 -8.51 -10.70
CA GLN A 203 5.19 -9.31 -11.69
C GLN A 203 3.73 -8.88 -11.81
N ARG A 204 3.02 -8.81 -10.68
CA ARG A 204 1.60 -8.46 -10.64
C ARG A 204 1.34 -7.06 -11.20
N GLU A 205 2.18 -6.09 -10.86
CA GLU A 205 2.05 -4.72 -11.38
C GLU A 205 2.24 -4.66 -12.91
N ILE A 206 3.18 -5.45 -13.46
CA ILE A 206 3.35 -5.57 -14.91
C ILE A 206 2.14 -6.25 -15.55
N ASP A 207 1.58 -7.28 -14.93
CA ASP A 207 0.40 -7.97 -15.46
C ASP A 207 -0.83 -7.06 -15.48
N LYS A 208 -1.05 -6.23 -14.44
CA LYS A 208 -2.07 -5.18 -14.43
C LYS A 208 -1.89 -4.19 -15.59
N ILE A 209 -0.66 -3.77 -15.88
CA ILE A 209 -0.36 -2.86 -16.99
C ILE A 209 -0.67 -3.51 -18.34
N ARG A 210 -0.32 -4.80 -18.52
CA ARG A 210 -0.61 -5.56 -19.75
C ARG A 210 -2.11 -5.76 -19.95
N GLU A 211 -2.84 -6.05 -18.88
CA GLU A 211 -4.29 -6.16 -18.91
C GLU A 211 -4.94 -4.81 -19.25
N ALA A 212 -4.46 -3.72 -18.66
CA ALA A 212 -4.91 -2.37 -19.00
C ALA A 212 -4.66 -2.04 -20.49
N GLU A 213 -3.51 -2.43 -21.03
CA GLU A 213 -3.18 -2.30 -22.46
C GLU A 213 -4.14 -3.11 -23.34
N ALA A 214 -4.38 -4.39 -23.00
CA ALA A 214 -5.32 -5.25 -23.72
C ALA A 214 -6.75 -4.70 -23.71
N ASN A 215 -7.13 -4.00 -22.63
CA ASN A 215 -8.42 -3.34 -22.47
C ASN A 215 -8.45 -1.91 -23.06
N GLY A 216 -7.42 -1.49 -23.81
CA GLY A 216 -7.38 -0.22 -24.52
C GLY A 216 -7.28 1.02 -23.62
N LYS A 217 -6.82 0.88 -22.37
CA LYS A 217 -6.77 1.98 -21.39
C LYS A 217 -5.86 3.16 -21.81
N TRP A 218 -4.92 2.93 -22.72
CA TRP A 218 -3.97 3.95 -23.17
C TRP A 218 -4.50 4.84 -24.29
N GLY A 219 -5.62 4.46 -24.94
CA GLY A 219 -6.14 5.17 -26.12
C GLY A 219 -5.37 4.79 -27.38
N ASP A 220 -5.03 5.78 -28.21
CA ASP A 220 -4.21 5.53 -29.39
C ASP A 220 -2.78 5.16 -28.97
N THR A 221 -2.33 3.98 -29.40
CA THR A 221 -0.95 3.50 -29.20
C THR A 221 0.12 4.40 -29.83
N SER A 222 -0.27 5.24 -30.80
CA SER A 222 0.61 6.27 -31.37
C SER A 222 0.82 7.43 -30.39
N GLU A 223 -0.17 7.72 -29.53
CA GLU A 223 -0.12 8.78 -28.53
C GLU A 223 0.52 8.31 -27.23
N MET A 224 0.20 7.10 -26.74
CA MET A 224 0.74 6.62 -25.47
C MET A 224 1.12 5.14 -25.50
N THR A 225 2.30 4.85 -24.94
CA THR A 225 2.78 3.48 -24.72
C THR A 225 3.29 3.31 -23.29
N VAL A 226 3.09 2.12 -22.72
CA VAL A 226 3.54 1.79 -21.37
C VAL A 226 4.29 0.46 -21.41
N ARG A 227 5.48 0.41 -20.81
CA ARG A 227 6.34 -0.77 -20.81
C ARG A 227 6.83 -1.07 -19.40
N GLY A 228 6.73 -2.33 -18.99
CA GLY A 228 7.23 -2.80 -17.70
C GLY A 228 8.38 -3.79 -17.84
N SER A 229 9.38 -3.69 -16.98
CA SER A 229 10.57 -4.55 -16.96
C SER A 229 10.78 -5.14 -15.57
N LYS A 230 10.75 -6.47 -15.47
CA LYS A 230 11.06 -7.17 -14.20
C LYS A 230 12.54 -7.07 -13.83
N VAL A 231 13.42 -7.00 -14.84
CA VAL A 231 14.87 -7.00 -14.65
C VAL A 231 15.34 -5.66 -14.10
N SER A 232 14.94 -4.56 -14.73
CA SER A 232 15.26 -3.21 -14.22
C SER A 232 14.31 -2.75 -13.11
N ARG A 233 13.19 -3.45 -12.90
CA ARG A 233 12.10 -3.11 -11.98
C ARG A 233 11.52 -1.72 -12.26
N GLU A 234 11.35 -1.42 -13.54
CA GLU A 234 10.89 -0.11 -14.01
C GLU A 234 9.62 -0.25 -14.84
N VAL A 235 8.73 0.72 -14.68
CA VAL A 235 7.59 0.98 -15.56
C VAL A 235 7.83 2.32 -16.23
N THR A 236 7.91 2.32 -17.55
CA THR A 236 8.10 3.51 -18.38
C THR A 236 6.82 3.80 -19.14
N ALA A 237 6.30 5.01 -19.00
CA ALA A 237 5.18 5.51 -19.79
C ALA A 237 5.67 6.67 -20.66
N THR A 238 5.41 6.58 -21.96
CA THR A 238 5.78 7.58 -22.96
C THR A 238 4.51 8.13 -23.59
N TYR A 239 4.40 9.45 -23.67
CA TYR A 239 3.30 10.16 -24.30
C TYR A 239 3.83 11.07 -25.40
N MET A 240 3.20 11.03 -26.57
CA MET A 240 3.53 11.79 -27.77
C MET A 240 2.27 12.45 -28.32
N LYS A 241 2.30 13.75 -28.51
CA LYS A 241 1.22 14.49 -29.14
C LYS A 241 1.79 15.73 -29.84
N ASP A 242 1.48 15.88 -31.11
CA ASP A 242 2.08 16.89 -31.99
C ASP A 242 3.62 16.85 -31.91
N GLU A 243 4.28 17.97 -31.60
CA GLU A 243 5.74 18.05 -31.40
C GLU A 243 6.17 17.80 -29.94
N CYS A 244 5.23 17.49 -29.03
CA CYS A 244 5.49 17.29 -27.62
C CYS A 244 5.77 15.82 -27.30
N SER A 245 6.77 15.57 -26.45
CA SER A 245 7.17 14.22 -26.02
C SER A 245 7.50 14.21 -24.53
N LEU A 246 6.74 13.41 -23.78
CA LEU A 246 6.83 13.27 -22.33
C LEU A 246 7.11 11.81 -21.99
N GLU A 247 7.95 11.60 -20.98
CA GLU A 247 8.29 10.26 -20.52
C GLU A 247 8.46 10.25 -19.00
N VAL A 248 7.77 9.33 -18.33
CA VAL A 248 7.91 9.07 -16.90
C VAL A 248 8.37 7.64 -16.67
N VAL A 249 9.31 7.47 -15.76
CA VAL A 249 9.88 6.18 -15.34
C VAL A 249 9.64 6.02 -13.85
N ILE A 250 8.88 5.00 -13.47
CA ILE A 250 8.62 4.61 -12.09
C ILE A 250 9.49 3.39 -11.80
N LYS A 251 10.48 3.54 -10.92
CA LYS A 251 11.37 2.47 -10.49
C LYS A 251 10.92 1.93 -9.14
N VAL A 252 10.62 0.64 -9.11
CA VAL A 252 10.10 -0.07 -7.94
C VAL A 252 11.25 -0.76 -7.22
N PRO A 253 11.56 -0.43 -5.95
CA PRO A 253 12.67 -1.04 -5.23
C PRO A 253 12.45 -2.54 -5.01
N ALA A 254 13.53 -3.29 -4.80
CA ALA A 254 13.46 -4.72 -4.50
C ALA A 254 12.61 -5.01 -3.24
N SER A 255 12.75 -4.16 -2.23
CA SER A 255 12.03 -4.24 -0.95
C SER A 255 10.66 -3.58 -0.98
N TYR A 256 10.08 -3.25 -2.14
CA TYR A 256 8.75 -2.63 -2.21
C TYR A 256 7.71 -3.50 -1.47
N PRO A 257 6.90 -2.92 -0.55
CA PRO A 257 6.67 -1.49 -0.34
C PRO A 257 7.52 -0.84 0.76
N LEU A 258 8.43 -1.57 1.42
CA LEU A 258 9.23 -1.07 2.56
C LEU A 258 10.10 0.14 2.19
N ALA A 259 10.59 0.18 0.95
CA ALA A 259 11.25 1.34 0.36
C ALA A 259 10.33 2.04 -0.65
N ASN A 260 10.48 3.36 -0.74
CA ASN A 260 9.71 4.19 -1.66
C ASN A 260 10.15 3.96 -3.12
N VAL A 261 9.20 4.14 -4.03
CA VAL A 261 9.49 4.20 -5.47
C VAL A 261 10.28 5.45 -5.82
N GLU A 262 11.11 5.35 -6.86
CA GLU A 262 11.76 6.51 -7.48
C GLU A 262 11.01 6.86 -8.76
N VAL A 263 10.66 8.13 -8.93
CA VAL A 263 9.90 8.60 -10.10
C VAL A 263 10.73 9.64 -10.84
N ASN A 264 11.11 9.31 -12.06
CA ASN A 264 11.94 10.13 -12.91
C ASN A 264 11.18 10.56 -14.16
N CYS A 265 11.42 11.78 -14.62
CA CYS A 265 10.90 12.26 -15.89
C CYS A 265 12.06 12.48 -16.85
N THR A 266 12.19 11.61 -17.85
CA THR A 266 13.35 11.51 -18.76
C THR A 266 13.16 12.32 -20.04
N ARG A 267 11.91 12.60 -20.44
CA ARG A 267 11.57 13.51 -21.56
C ARG A 267 10.46 14.46 -21.14
N ARG A 268 10.59 15.74 -21.52
CA ARG A 268 9.80 16.87 -20.97
C ARG A 268 9.41 17.91 -22.03
N LEU A 269 9.48 17.58 -23.31
CA LEU A 269 9.25 18.55 -24.37
C LEU A 269 7.77 18.96 -24.38
N GLY A 270 7.52 20.28 -24.32
CA GLY A 270 6.19 20.86 -24.34
C GLY A 270 5.57 21.22 -22.98
N VAL A 271 6.24 20.94 -21.85
CA VAL A 271 5.68 21.19 -20.51
C VAL A 271 6.64 21.95 -19.60
N ALA A 272 6.12 22.96 -18.90
CA ALA A 272 6.89 23.77 -17.95
C ALA A 272 7.37 22.95 -16.74
N GLU A 273 8.55 23.29 -16.20
CA GLU A 273 9.20 22.48 -15.17
C GLU A 273 8.37 22.28 -13.90
N GLY A 274 7.68 23.34 -13.46
CA GLY A 274 6.82 23.29 -12.28
C GLY A 274 5.65 22.32 -12.42
N ARG A 275 5.18 22.04 -13.64
CA ARG A 275 4.04 21.13 -13.85
C ARG A 275 4.46 19.68 -13.67
N TRP A 276 5.49 19.22 -14.38
CA TRP A 276 5.91 17.81 -14.29
C TRP A 276 6.43 17.45 -12.90
N ARG A 277 7.10 18.37 -12.18
CA ARG A 277 7.52 18.15 -10.78
C ARG A 277 6.33 17.86 -9.86
N ARG A 278 5.17 18.49 -10.10
CA ARG A 278 3.95 18.23 -9.32
C ARG A 278 3.34 16.88 -9.67
N TRP A 279 3.35 16.48 -10.94
CA TRP A 279 2.90 15.14 -11.33
C TRP A 279 3.76 14.05 -10.69
N VAL A 280 5.08 14.25 -10.66
CA VAL A 280 6.01 13.37 -9.93
C VAL A 280 5.64 13.30 -8.45
N LEU A 281 5.41 14.44 -7.79
CA LEU A 281 5.01 14.46 -6.38
C LEU A 281 3.68 13.73 -6.15
N GLN A 282 2.71 13.87 -7.05
CA GLN A 282 1.43 13.16 -6.97
C GLN A 282 1.61 11.65 -7.05
N ILE A 283 2.44 11.16 -7.99
CA ILE A 283 2.77 9.73 -8.10
C ILE A 283 3.47 9.23 -6.83
N VAL A 284 4.48 9.94 -6.34
CA VAL A 284 5.20 9.57 -5.12
C VAL A 284 4.26 9.56 -3.90
N THR A 285 3.33 10.51 -3.83
CA THR A 285 2.33 10.57 -2.75
C THR A 285 1.36 9.39 -2.82
N LEU A 286 0.82 9.10 -4.01
CA LEU A 286 -0.08 7.97 -4.26
C LEU A 286 0.59 6.66 -3.83
N LEU A 287 1.79 6.37 -4.34
CA LEU A 287 2.49 5.11 -4.08
C LEU A 287 3.13 5.03 -2.69
N GLY A 288 3.42 6.16 -2.05
CA GLY A 288 4.07 6.21 -0.74
C GLY A 288 3.09 6.25 0.44
N THR A 289 1.91 6.84 0.26
CA THR A 289 0.98 7.13 1.37
C THR A 289 -0.41 6.53 1.22
N GLN A 290 -0.77 6.07 0.02
CA GLN A 290 -2.09 5.49 -0.27
C GLN A 290 -1.92 4.03 -0.72
N ASP A 291 -3.01 3.27 -0.76
CA ASP A 291 -3.03 1.89 -1.28
C ASP A 291 -3.16 1.86 -2.81
N GLY A 292 -2.43 2.75 -3.50
CA GLY A 292 -2.43 2.85 -4.97
C GLY A 292 -1.44 1.88 -5.63
N SER A 293 -1.80 1.38 -6.81
CA SER A 293 -0.96 0.55 -7.66
C SER A 293 -0.10 1.37 -8.63
N VAL A 294 0.92 0.73 -9.23
CA VAL A 294 1.74 1.36 -10.27
C VAL A 294 0.89 1.68 -11.50
N LEU A 295 -0.12 0.87 -11.80
CA LEU A 295 -1.13 1.17 -12.81
C LEU A 295 -1.87 2.48 -12.49
N ASP A 296 -2.33 2.66 -11.26
CA ASP A 296 -3.02 3.89 -10.83
C ASP A 296 -2.12 5.12 -10.97
N ALA A 297 -0.83 4.98 -10.66
CA ALA A 297 0.16 6.03 -10.88
C ALA A 297 0.32 6.40 -12.36
N VAL A 298 0.39 5.42 -13.26
CA VAL A 298 0.47 5.67 -14.71
C VAL A 298 -0.82 6.30 -15.24
N LEU A 299 -1.98 5.87 -14.76
CA LEU A 299 -3.28 6.46 -15.11
C LEU A 299 -3.40 7.90 -14.60
N LEU A 300 -2.98 8.17 -13.37
CA LEU A 300 -2.94 9.51 -12.80
C LEU A 300 -2.01 10.44 -13.60
N TRP A 301 -0.86 9.92 -14.03
CA TRP A 301 0.05 10.65 -14.91
C TRP A 301 -0.60 10.94 -16.25
N LYS A 302 -1.19 9.93 -16.91
CA LYS A 302 -1.92 10.09 -18.17
C LYS A 302 -3.00 11.17 -18.06
N GLN A 303 -3.84 11.10 -17.02
CA GLN A 303 -4.91 12.08 -16.81
C GLN A 303 -4.36 13.49 -16.67
N ASN A 304 -3.27 13.69 -15.91
CA ASN A 304 -2.64 15.00 -15.81
C ASN A 304 -2.15 15.51 -17.16
N VAL A 305 -1.52 14.64 -17.96
CA VAL A 305 -1.02 14.98 -19.31
C VAL A 305 -2.17 15.30 -20.27
N ASP A 306 -3.22 14.48 -20.30
CA ASP A 306 -4.39 14.72 -21.15
C ASP A 306 -5.05 16.07 -20.83
N ARG A 307 -5.27 16.36 -19.54
CA ARG A 307 -5.87 17.63 -19.10
C ARG A 307 -4.98 18.84 -19.37
N GLU A 308 -3.67 18.67 -19.31
CA GLU A 308 -2.70 19.69 -19.71
C GLU A 308 -2.89 20.08 -21.18
N PHE A 309 -2.97 19.09 -22.07
CA PHE A 309 -3.14 19.31 -23.50
C PHE A 309 -4.57 19.73 -23.89
N GLU A 310 -5.58 19.44 -23.06
CA GLU A 310 -6.92 20.02 -23.17
C GLU A 310 -6.97 21.50 -22.74
N GLY A 311 -5.88 22.05 -22.19
CA GLY A 311 -5.81 23.44 -21.73
C GLY A 311 -6.50 23.69 -20.40
N VAL A 312 -6.66 22.67 -19.55
CA VAL A 312 -7.23 22.84 -18.23
C VAL A 312 -6.22 23.54 -17.31
N ASP A 313 -6.57 24.76 -16.88
CA ASP A 313 -5.74 25.49 -15.95
C ASP A 313 -5.70 24.83 -14.56
N PRO A 314 -4.52 24.80 -13.91
CA PRO A 314 -4.40 24.27 -12.56
C PRO A 314 -5.10 25.17 -11.54
N CYS A 315 -5.58 24.58 -10.45
CA CYS A 315 -6.14 25.32 -9.32
C CYS A 315 -5.11 26.31 -8.75
N PRO A 316 -5.40 27.62 -8.63
CA PRO A 316 -4.40 28.59 -8.16
C PRO A 316 -3.98 28.45 -6.69
N ILE A 317 -4.67 27.62 -5.89
CA ILE A 317 -4.34 27.40 -4.47
C ILE A 317 -3.30 26.28 -4.32
N CYS A 318 -3.50 25.14 -4.97
CA CYS A 318 -2.61 23.98 -4.86
C CYS A 318 -1.68 23.82 -6.08
N PHE A 319 -1.94 24.57 -7.15
CA PHE A 319 -1.24 24.54 -8.43
C PHE A 319 -1.26 23.19 -9.16
N SER A 320 -2.24 22.34 -8.84
CA SER A 320 -2.47 21.06 -9.51
C SER A 320 -3.76 21.09 -10.34
N ILE A 321 -3.78 20.32 -11.43
CA ILE A 321 -4.99 20.10 -12.23
C ILE A 321 -5.91 19.11 -11.49
N LEU A 322 -5.39 17.96 -11.09
CA LEU A 322 -6.12 16.96 -10.29
C LEU A 322 -5.86 17.19 -8.80
N TYR A 323 -6.91 17.21 -7.97
CA TYR A 323 -6.76 17.35 -6.53
C TYR A 323 -6.14 16.07 -5.92
N PRO A 324 -5.16 16.15 -4.99
CA PRO A 324 -4.41 14.97 -4.54
C PRO A 324 -5.19 13.85 -3.84
N LYS A 325 -6.41 14.10 -3.34
CA LYS A 325 -7.19 13.10 -2.57
C LYS A 325 -8.22 12.35 -3.42
N ASP A 326 -8.93 13.07 -4.30
CA ASP A 326 -10.07 12.54 -5.06
C ASP A 326 -9.91 12.72 -6.57
N HIS A 327 -8.75 13.22 -7.01
CA HIS A 327 -8.43 13.56 -8.40
C HIS A 327 -9.46 14.48 -9.08
N ALA A 328 -10.23 15.25 -8.31
CA ALA A 328 -11.22 16.17 -8.85
C ALA A 328 -10.57 17.34 -9.60
N LEU A 329 -11.28 17.85 -10.60
CA LEU A 329 -10.88 19.04 -11.37
C LEU A 329 -11.26 20.34 -10.64
N PRO A 330 -10.58 21.47 -10.92
CA PRO A 330 -11.01 22.78 -10.45
C PRO A 330 -12.27 23.19 -11.22
N THR A 331 -13.43 23.13 -10.56
CA THR A 331 -14.73 23.40 -11.18
C THR A 331 -15.43 24.65 -10.64
N LEU A 332 -14.93 25.27 -9.55
CA LEU A 332 -15.57 26.43 -8.94
C LEU A 332 -14.97 27.75 -9.47
N PRO A 333 -15.60 28.45 -10.43
CA PRO A 333 -15.11 29.71 -10.95
C PRO A 333 -15.40 30.88 -10.00
N CYS A 334 -14.46 31.80 -9.83
CA CYS A 334 -14.76 33.11 -9.26
C CYS A 334 -15.60 33.92 -10.25
N LYS A 335 -16.73 34.50 -9.79
CA LYS A 335 -17.62 35.32 -10.64
C LYS A 335 -16.93 36.56 -11.24
N THR A 336 -15.90 37.09 -10.59
CA THR A 336 -15.18 38.28 -11.06
C THR A 336 -14.02 37.91 -12.00
N CYS A 337 -13.08 37.08 -11.56
CA CYS A 337 -11.85 36.80 -12.33
C CYS A 337 -11.87 35.48 -13.10
N GLN A 338 -12.97 34.72 -13.05
CA GLN A 338 -13.19 33.46 -13.78
C GLN A 338 -12.21 32.31 -13.52
N ASN A 339 -11.20 32.52 -12.67
CA ASN A 339 -10.28 31.46 -12.25
C ASN A 339 -11.04 30.37 -11.46
N LYS A 340 -10.73 29.11 -11.75
CA LYS A 340 -11.38 27.94 -11.16
C LYS A 340 -10.56 27.36 -10.01
N PHE A 341 -11.25 26.86 -8.99
CA PHE A 341 -10.64 26.25 -7.81
C PHE A 341 -11.22 24.86 -7.54
N HIS A 342 -10.43 23.97 -6.93
CA HIS A 342 -10.99 22.76 -6.32
C HIS A 342 -11.87 23.14 -5.13
N SER A 343 -13.00 22.45 -4.98
CA SER A 343 -13.93 22.67 -3.86
C SER A 343 -13.22 22.57 -2.50
N ALA A 344 -12.43 21.51 -2.29
CA ALA A 344 -11.67 21.31 -1.07
C ALA A 344 -10.63 22.43 -0.80
N CYS A 345 -9.91 22.88 -1.84
CA CYS A 345 -8.93 23.95 -1.71
C CYS A 345 -9.59 25.27 -1.31
N LEU A 346 -10.68 25.63 -1.97
CA LEU A 346 -11.40 26.87 -1.72
C LEU A 346 -12.07 26.87 -0.33
N TYR A 347 -12.70 25.76 0.04
CA TYR A 347 -13.29 25.59 1.36
C TYR A 347 -12.26 25.77 2.48
N LYS A 348 -11.10 25.11 2.35
CA LYS A 348 -9.98 25.23 3.29
C LYS A 348 -9.46 26.67 3.36
N TRP A 349 -9.37 27.35 2.21
CA TRP A 349 -8.96 28.76 2.14
C TRP A 349 -9.91 29.68 2.92
N PHE A 350 -11.23 29.57 2.72
CA PHE A 350 -12.21 30.39 3.45
C PHE A 350 -12.19 30.13 4.96
N HIS A 351 -12.09 28.86 5.36
CA HIS A 351 -11.99 28.52 6.78
C HIS A 351 -10.72 29.07 7.43
N THR A 352 -9.59 28.97 6.74
CA THR A 352 -8.29 29.41 7.29
C THR A 352 -8.19 30.95 7.32
N SER A 353 -8.67 31.62 6.27
CA SER A 353 -8.62 33.09 6.15
C SER A 353 -9.74 33.81 6.90
N ARG A 354 -10.78 33.09 7.34
CA ARG A 354 -12.03 33.61 7.92
C ARG A 354 -12.74 34.64 7.02
N LYS A 355 -12.53 34.56 5.70
CA LYS A 355 -13.09 35.49 4.72
C LYS A 355 -13.53 34.73 3.48
N ASN A 356 -14.76 34.99 3.02
CA ASN A 356 -15.30 34.42 1.79
C ASN A 356 -14.93 35.27 0.56
N LYS A 357 -13.62 35.51 0.39
CA LYS A 357 -13.06 36.33 -0.70
C LYS A 357 -12.16 35.50 -1.59
N CYS A 358 -12.25 35.72 -2.90
CA CYS A 358 -11.41 35.06 -3.89
C CYS A 358 -9.92 35.25 -3.56
N PRO A 359 -9.09 34.17 -3.53
CA PRO A 359 -7.66 34.27 -3.24
C PRO A 359 -6.91 35.23 -4.16
N LEU A 360 -7.35 35.36 -5.41
CA LEU A 360 -6.66 36.14 -6.44
C LEU A 360 -7.13 37.59 -6.50
N CYS A 361 -8.43 37.83 -6.70
CA CYS A 361 -8.94 39.18 -6.93
C CYS A 361 -9.51 39.86 -5.67
N GLN A 362 -9.56 39.16 -4.54
CA GLN A 362 -10.05 39.65 -3.24
C GLN A 362 -11.52 40.15 -3.23
N GLN A 363 -12.27 39.89 -4.30
CA GLN A 363 -13.72 40.12 -4.35
C GLN A 363 -14.48 39.02 -3.61
N PRO A 364 -15.69 39.29 -3.09
CA PRO A 364 -16.59 38.26 -2.57
C PRO A 364 -16.80 37.15 -3.61
N PHE A 365 -16.75 35.89 -3.17
CA PHE A 365 -16.80 34.72 -4.07
C PHE A 365 -18.22 34.40 -4.55
#